data_AF-A0A7W7ZM38-F1
#
_entry.id   AF-A0A7W7ZM38-F1
#
_cell.length_a   1.000
_cell.length_b   1.000
_cell.length_c   1.000
_cell.angle_alpha   90.00
_cell.angle_beta   90.00
_cell.angle_gamma   90.00
#
_symmetry.space_group_name_H-M   'P 1'
#
loop_
_entity.id
_entity.type
_entity.pdbx_description
1 polymer ?
#
loop_
_entity_poly.entity_id
_entity_poly.type
_entity_poly.pdbx_seq_one_letter_code
_entity_poly.pdbx_strand_id
1 'polypeptide(L)'
;MKITQRSNHHREAFALILATALCAFTPGSATAQSGSATQPQQPQQNPQQEMKFTGKVVKLQTGQFALLTGQTPEGKAAGHFLDNQDDAKKYEDKQVTVTGTFDTASNTIHVTNIASAA
;
A
#
# COMPACT_ATOMS: atom_id res chain seq x y z
N MET A 1 37.83 -11.34 -7.10
CA MET A 1 37.71 -10.96 -5.67
C MET A 1 36.28 -10.49 -5.42
N LYS A 2 35.66 -11.05 -4.39
CA LYS A 2 34.24 -10.99 -4.06
C LYS A 2 34.05 -9.90 -3.00
N ILE A 3 33.18 -8.93 -3.22
CA ILE A 3 32.77 -7.99 -2.18
C ILE A 3 31.28 -8.19 -1.96
N THR A 4 30.99 -9.13 -1.06
CA THR A 4 29.69 -9.37 -0.46
C THR A 4 29.43 -8.27 0.55
N GLN A 5 28.42 -7.44 0.33
CA GLN A 5 27.89 -6.54 1.34
C GLN A 5 26.68 -7.22 1.97
N ARG A 6 26.82 -7.64 3.23
CA ARG A 6 25.81 -8.30 4.05
C ARG A 6 25.60 -7.43 5.29
N SER A 7 24.34 -7.06 5.53
CA SER A 7 23.68 -6.73 6.80
C SER A 7 24.37 -5.79 7.79
N ASN A 8 23.64 -4.77 8.24
CA ASN A 8 23.73 -4.33 9.64
C ASN A 8 22.40 -3.70 10.08
N HIS A 9 21.53 -4.55 10.64
CA HIS A 9 20.45 -4.12 11.52
C HIS A 9 21.05 -3.86 12.91
N HIS A 10 21.28 -2.60 13.24
CA HIS A 10 21.55 -2.14 14.60
C HIS A 10 20.69 -0.90 14.85
N ARG A 11 19.61 -1.03 15.63
CA ARG A 11 19.57 -0.79 17.08
C ARG A 11 19.80 0.68 17.42
N GLU A 12 18.73 1.47 17.37
CA GLU A 12 18.66 2.76 18.06
C GLU A 12 17.33 2.74 18.83
N ALA A 13 17.37 2.26 20.08
CA ALA A 13 17.58 3.07 21.28
C ALA A 13 16.26 3.67 21.80
N PHE A 14 15.70 2.95 22.77
CA PHE A 14 14.74 3.43 23.75
C PHE A 14 15.15 4.81 24.28
N ALA A 15 14.28 5.82 24.14
CA ALA A 15 14.35 7.04 24.93
C ALA A 15 13.06 7.16 25.74
N LEU A 16 13.14 6.70 26.99
CA LEU A 16 12.11 6.81 28.01
C LEU A 16 12.26 8.20 28.65
N ILE A 17 11.32 9.11 28.43
CA ILE A 17 11.26 10.38 29.17
C ILE A 17 9.98 10.39 29.99
N LEU A 18 10.17 10.10 31.28
CA LEU A 18 9.22 10.26 32.37
C LEU A 18 9.30 11.72 32.84
N ALA A 19 8.22 12.47 32.68
CA ALA A 19 8.07 13.78 33.32
C ALA A 19 6.65 13.88 33.90
N THR A 20 6.54 13.61 35.20
CA THR A 20 5.38 13.88 36.03
C THR A 20 5.35 15.37 36.40
N ALA A 21 4.29 16.08 35.99
CA ALA A 21 3.95 17.38 36.55
C ALA A 21 2.47 17.39 36.93
N LEU A 22 2.21 17.39 38.23
CA LEU A 22 0.92 17.63 38.86
C LEU A 22 0.58 19.12 38.72
N CYS A 23 -0.49 19.45 37.99
CA CYS A 23 -1.10 20.78 38.05
C CYS A 23 -2.58 20.63 38.40
N ALA A 24 -2.97 21.36 39.44
CA ALA A 24 -4.25 21.31 40.12
C ALA A 24 -5.43 21.77 39.25
N PHE A 25 -6.58 21.15 39.49
CA PHE A 25 -7.88 21.42 38.88
C PHE A 25 -8.55 22.64 39.51
N THR A 26 -8.86 23.65 38.70
CA THR A 26 -9.71 24.79 39.05
C THR A 26 -10.93 24.83 38.13
N PRO A 27 -12.17 24.60 38.61
CA PRO A 27 -13.37 24.76 37.80
C PRO A 27 -13.83 26.22 37.83
N GLY A 28 -13.49 26.97 36.77
CA GLY A 28 -14.02 28.31 36.52
C GLY A 28 -15.12 28.26 35.48
N SER A 29 -16.38 28.42 35.92
CA SER A 29 -17.55 28.54 35.05
C SER A 29 -17.64 29.92 34.41
N ALA A 30 -18.11 29.94 33.16
CA ALA A 30 -18.66 31.05 32.37
C ALA A 30 -17.66 32.01 31.69
N THR A 31 -17.57 31.92 30.36
CA THR A 31 -18.22 32.85 29.41
C THR A 31 -17.94 32.44 27.97
N ALA A 32 -18.94 32.62 27.10
CA ALA A 32 -18.95 32.18 25.71
C ALA A 32 -18.01 33.02 24.83
N GLN A 33 -17.12 32.35 24.11
CA GLN A 33 -16.57 32.78 22.83
C GLN A 33 -16.30 31.53 22.00
N SER A 34 -17.08 31.33 20.95
CA SER A 34 -17.02 30.20 20.03
C SER A 34 -15.72 30.25 19.22
N GLY A 35 -14.66 29.68 19.79
CA GLY A 35 -13.37 29.46 19.15
C GLY A 35 -13.35 28.11 18.45
N SER A 36 -13.12 28.13 17.13
CA SER A 36 -12.83 26.96 16.31
C SER A 36 -11.52 26.32 16.78
N ALA A 37 -11.64 25.26 17.57
CA ALA A 37 -10.52 24.41 17.93
C ALA A 37 -10.05 23.65 16.68
N THR A 38 -8.98 24.11 16.05
CA THR A 38 -8.23 23.33 15.07
C THR A 38 -7.45 22.28 15.83
N GLN A 39 -8.05 21.10 15.97
CA GLN A 39 -7.32 19.88 16.28
C GLN A 39 -6.21 19.70 15.24
N PRO A 40 -4.96 19.39 15.62
CA PRO A 40 -4.02 18.84 14.66
C PRO A 40 -4.59 17.50 14.21
N GLN A 41 -5.22 17.49 13.04
CA GLN A 41 -5.54 16.26 12.33
C GLN A 41 -4.21 15.50 12.19
N GLN A 42 -4.10 14.36 12.89
CA GLN A 42 -3.11 13.35 12.51
C GLN A 42 -3.19 13.17 10.99
N PRO A 43 -2.06 12.97 10.28
CA PRO A 43 -2.12 12.64 8.87
C PRO A 43 -3.03 11.43 8.72
N GLN A 44 -4.23 11.68 8.23
CA GLN A 44 -5.16 10.62 7.86
C GLN A 44 -4.41 9.89 6.75
N GLN A 45 -3.79 8.76 7.08
CA GLN A 45 -3.26 7.84 6.08
C GLN A 45 -4.42 7.59 5.14
N ASN A 46 -4.37 8.20 3.95
CA ASN A 46 -5.41 8.04 2.97
C ASN A 46 -5.46 6.55 2.68
N PRO A 47 -6.55 5.83 3.04
CA PRO A 47 -6.60 4.40 2.80
C PRO A 47 -6.50 4.22 1.29
N GLN A 48 -5.40 3.63 0.85
CA GLN A 48 -5.10 3.49 -0.57
C GLN A 48 -6.20 2.60 -1.16
N GLN A 49 -7.08 3.23 -1.94
CA GLN A 49 -8.41 2.68 -2.24
C GLN A 49 -8.29 1.37 -3.02
N GLU A 50 -9.05 0.37 -2.57
CA GLU A 50 -9.13 -0.91 -3.24
C GLU A 50 -9.94 -0.76 -4.55
N MET A 51 -9.39 -1.32 -5.63
CA MET A 51 -9.90 -1.22 -6.99
C MET A 51 -9.97 -2.60 -7.63
N LYS A 52 -10.75 -2.71 -8.71
CA LYS A 52 -10.87 -3.93 -9.52
C LYS A 52 -10.18 -3.72 -10.87
N PHE A 53 -9.36 -4.68 -11.24
CA PHE A 53 -8.60 -4.69 -12.49
C PHE A 53 -8.94 -5.97 -13.26
N THR A 54 -9.50 -5.83 -14.45
CA THR A 54 -9.81 -6.99 -15.30
C THR A 54 -8.76 -7.13 -16.38
N GLY A 55 -8.23 -8.34 -16.55
CA GLY A 55 -7.14 -8.61 -17.48
C GLY A 55 -6.78 -10.09 -17.57
N LYS A 56 -5.83 -10.41 -18.44
CA LYS A 56 -5.27 -11.76 -18.56
C LYS A 56 -4.02 -11.89 -17.70
N VAL A 57 -3.94 -12.91 -16.86
CA VAL A 57 -2.69 -13.18 -16.13
C VAL A 57 -1.67 -13.79 -17.10
N VAL A 58 -0.48 -13.20 -17.15
CA VAL A 58 0.62 -13.64 -17.99
C VAL A 58 1.89 -13.79 -17.18
N LYS A 59 2.67 -14.81 -17.50
CA LYS A 59 4.02 -14.97 -16.97
C LYS A 59 5.01 -14.25 -17.87
N LEU A 60 5.77 -13.33 -17.29
CA LEU A 60 6.83 -12.60 -17.98
C LEU A 60 8.09 -13.47 -18.10
N GLN A 61 9.00 -13.06 -18.98
CA GLN A 61 10.30 -13.73 -19.16
C GLN A 61 11.15 -13.73 -17.89
N THR A 62 10.93 -12.77 -16.99
CA THR A 62 11.55 -12.69 -15.67
C THR A 62 11.02 -13.72 -14.68
N GLY A 63 9.98 -14.47 -15.04
CA GLY A 63 9.28 -15.42 -14.19
C GLY A 63 8.16 -14.81 -13.34
N GLN A 64 8.02 -13.48 -13.33
CA GLN A 64 6.96 -12.78 -12.60
C GLN A 64 5.63 -12.77 -13.35
N PHE A 65 4.54 -12.86 -12.61
CA PHE A 65 3.18 -12.72 -13.11
C PHE A 65 2.73 -11.26 -13.14
N ALA A 66 2.06 -10.90 -14.24
CA ALA A 66 1.46 -9.59 -14.44
C ALA A 66 0.03 -9.74 -14.98
N LEU A 67 -0.79 -8.74 -14.73
CA LEU A 67 -2.13 -8.61 -15.29
C LEU A 67 -2.06 -7.76 -16.55
N LEU A 68 -2.28 -8.38 -17.71
CA LEU A 68 -2.39 -7.71 -19.00
C LEU A 68 -3.79 -7.11 -19.14
N THR A 69 -3.89 -5.78 -19.16
CA THR A 69 -5.16 -5.04 -19.26
C THR A 69 -5.44 -4.53 -20.67
N GLY A 70 -4.45 -4.56 -21.56
CA GLY A 70 -4.63 -4.18 -22.97
C GLY A 70 -3.32 -3.92 -23.68
N GLN A 71 -3.33 -2.93 -24.57
CA GLN A 71 -2.17 -2.48 -25.32
C GLN A 71 -2.04 -0.95 -25.25
N THR A 72 -0.81 -0.45 -25.25
CA THR A 72 -0.53 0.99 -25.42
C THR A 72 -0.84 1.43 -26.86
N PRO A 73 -0.95 2.74 -27.15
CA PRO A 73 -1.17 3.24 -28.51
C PRO A 73 -0.09 2.78 -29.52
N GLU A 74 1.11 2.46 -29.03
CA GLU A 74 2.23 1.94 -29.82
C GLU A 74 2.16 0.41 -30.04
N GLY A 75 1.06 -0.24 -29.63
CA GLY A 75 0.83 -1.67 -29.79
C GLY A 75 1.57 -2.56 -28.80
N LYS A 76 2.16 -1.99 -27.75
CA LYS A 76 2.88 -2.76 -26.71
C LYS A 76 1.91 -3.29 -25.67
N ALA A 77 2.16 -4.47 -25.14
CA ALA A 77 1.40 -5.03 -24.01
C ALA A 77 1.38 -4.04 -22.83
N ALA A 78 0.18 -3.71 -22.33
CA ALA A 78 -0.04 -2.83 -21.19
C ALA A 78 -0.64 -3.62 -20.02
N GLY A 79 -0.12 -3.39 -18.82
CA GLY A 79 -0.53 -4.12 -17.64
C GLY A 79 0.21 -3.71 -16.37
N HIS A 80 -0.10 -4.41 -15.29
CA HIS A 80 0.43 -4.17 -13.95
C HIS A 80 1.01 -5.45 -13.36
N PHE A 81 2.07 -5.35 -12.56
CA PHE A 81 2.59 -6.50 -11.83
C PHE A 81 1.61 -6.92 -10.73
N LEU A 82 1.66 -8.20 -10.33
CA LEU A 82 0.91 -8.70 -9.18
C LEU A 82 1.92 -8.99 -8.06
N ASP A 83 1.68 -8.59 -6.82
CA ASP A 83 2.61 -8.93 -5.73
C ASP A 83 2.48 -10.39 -5.28
N ASN A 84 1.24 -10.90 -5.24
CA ASN A 84 0.93 -12.27 -4.84
C ASN A 84 1.10 -13.25 -6.01
N GLN A 85 2.35 -13.59 -6.26
CA GLN A 85 2.78 -14.48 -7.35
C GLN A 85 2.22 -15.90 -7.22
N ASP A 86 2.11 -16.42 -5.99
CA ASP A 86 1.62 -17.78 -5.73
C ASP A 86 0.13 -17.94 -6.06
N ASP A 87 -0.68 -16.92 -5.78
CA ASP A 87 -2.09 -16.94 -6.14
C ASP A 87 -2.28 -16.70 -7.65
N ALA A 88 -1.56 -15.72 -8.22
CA ALA A 88 -1.59 -15.41 -9.65
C ALA A 88 -1.25 -16.63 -10.54
N LYS A 89 -0.30 -17.47 -10.12
CA LYS A 89 0.09 -18.68 -10.84
C LYS A 89 -1.07 -19.63 -11.15
N LYS A 90 -2.08 -19.71 -10.27
CA LYS A 90 -3.26 -20.57 -10.48
C LYS A 90 -4.11 -20.12 -11.67
N TYR A 91 -3.95 -18.87 -12.07
CA TYR A 91 -4.70 -18.21 -13.14
C TYR A 91 -3.85 -17.91 -14.37
N GLU A 92 -2.67 -18.51 -14.51
CA GLU A 92 -1.82 -18.34 -15.70
C GLU A 92 -2.62 -18.57 -16.99
N ASP A 93 -2.50 -17.61 -17.91
CA ASP A 93 -3.21 -17.54 -19.18
C ASP A 93 -4.75 -17.42 -19.09
N LYS A 94 -5.32 -17.16 -17.91
CA LYS A 94 -6.76 -16.95 -17.71
C LYS A 94 -7.14 -15.47 -17.67
N GLN A 95 -8.35 -15.18 -18.11
CA GLN A 95 -9.00 -13.90 -17.91
C GLN A 95 -9.53 -13.83 -16.47
N VAL A 96 -9.14 -12.80 -15.72
CA VAL A 96 -9.48 -12.62 -14.31
C VAL A 96 -9.88 -11.18 -14.01
N THR A 97 -10.53 -11.00 -12.87
CA THR A 97 -10.67 -9.73 -12.17
C THR A 97 -9.87 -9.82 -10.87
N VAL A 98 -8.88 -8.95 -10.74
CA VAL A 98 -8.04 -8.78 -9.56
C VAL A 98 -8.60 -7.63 -8.73
N THR A 99 -8.90 -7.88 -7.46
CA THR A 99 -9.22 -6.84 -6.49
C THR A 99 -7.98 -6.54 -5.68
N GLY A 100 -7.63 -5.27 -5.53
CA GLY A 100 -6.44 -4.86 -4.80
C GLY A 100 -6.16 -3.38 -4.85
N THR A 101 -5.05 -2.98 -4.25
CA THR A 101 -4.60 -1.59 -4.24
C THR A 101 -3.49 -1.38 -5.26
N PHE A 102 -3.56 -0.31 -6.06
CA PHE A 102 -2.49 -0.01 -7.01
C PHE A 102 -1.37 0.82 -6.36
N ASP A 103 -0.14 0.32 -6.45
CA ASP A 103 1.08 1.05 -6.16
C ASP A 103 1.66 1.61 -7.47
N THR A 104 1.51 2.93 -7.63
CA THR A 104 2.04 3.67 -8.78
C THR A 104 3.56 3.73 -8.83
N ALA A 105 4.25 3.64 -7.69
CA ALA A 105 5.71 3.74 -7.62
C ALA A 105 6.38 2.49 -8.20
N SER A 106 5.78 1.33 -7.99
CA SER A 106 6.28 0.04 -8.49
C SER A 106 5.51 -0.52 -9.68
N ASN A 107 4.40 0.11 -10.08
CA ASN A 107 3.45 -0.42 -11.07
C ASN A 107 2.91 -1.81 -10.67
N THR A 108 2.63 -2.00 -9.38
CA THR A 108 2.20 -3.29 -8.80
C THR A 108 0.81 -3.16 -8.21
N ILE A 109 -0.03 -4.17 -8.45
CA ILE A 109 -1.29 -4.35 -7.72
C ILE A 109 -0.97 -5.21 -6.50
N HIS A 110 -1.23 -4.66 -5.32
CA HIS A 110 -1.29 -5.41 -4.08
C HIS A 110 -2.58 -6.22 -4.05
N VAL A 111 -2.46 -7.51 -4.32
CA VAL A 111 -3.59 -8.41 -4.57
C VAL A 111 -4.27 -8.77 -3.26
N THR A 112 -5.55 -8.42 -3.15
CA THR A 112 -6.44 -8.90 -2.10
C THR A 112 -7.20 -10.16 -2.54
N ASN A 113 -7.63 -10.21 -3.81
CA ASN A 113 -8.37 -11.34 -4.36
C ASN A 113 -8.20 -11.47 -5.88
N ILE A 114 -8.22 -12.70 -6.41
CA ILE A 114 -8.28 -12.99 -7.84
C ILE A 114 -9.48 -13.89 -8.12
N ALA A 115 -10.36 -13.44 -9.01
CA ALA A 115 -11.51 -14.21 -9.46
C ALA A 115 -11.48 -14.37 -10.98
N SER A 116 -11.93 -15.51 -11.49
CA SER A 116 -12.16 -15.68 -12.94
C SER A 116 -13.12 -14.61 -13.43
N ALA A 117 -12.82 -13.99 -14.57
CA ALA A 117 -13.78 -13.14 -15.25
C ALA A 117 -14.74 -14.01 -16.06
N ALA A 118 -16.01 -13.61 -16.09
CA ALA A 118 -17.04 -14.24 -16.92
C ALA A 118 -16.98 -13.73 -18.36
#